data_AF-A0A531MKQ2-F1
#
_entry.id   AF-A0A531MKQ2-F1
#
_cell.length_a   1.000
_cell.length_b   1.000
_cell.length_c   1.000
_cell.angle_alpha   90.00
_cell.angle_beta   90.00
_cell.angle_gamma   90.00
#
_symmetry.space_group_name_H-M   'P 1'
#
loop_
_entity.id
_entity.type
_entity.pdbx_description
1 polymer ?
#
loop_
_entity_poly.entity_id
_entity_poly.type
_entity_poly.pdbx_seq_one_letter_code
_entity_poly.pdbx_strand_id
1 'polypeptide(L)'
;MDRRSFIRKAGVTGVGAAAAAATLAAPAIAQSNPKVTWRLASSFPKSLDTIYGGAEVFSKMLSEATDGNFQIQVFAAGELVPGLQAADATTAGTVEACHTVAYY
;
A
#
# COMPACT_ATOMS: atom_id res chain seq x y z
N MET A 1 37.35 -4.39 -30.40
CA MET A 1 37.09 -4.71 -28.98
C MET A 1 36.75 -6.20 -28.89
N ASP A 2 37.67 -7.01 -28.35
CA ASP A 2 37.59 -8.47 -28.45
C ASP A 2 36.73 -9.06 -27.32
N ARG A 3 35.46 -9.32 -27.65
CA ARG A 3 34.40 -9.84 -26.76
C ARG A 3 34.80 -11.07 -25.95
N ARG A 4 35.71 -11.89 -26.48
CA ARG A 4 36.21 -13.09 -25.81
C ARG A 4 37.27 -12.80 -24.74
N SER A 5 38.01 -11.69 -24.86
CA SER A 5 38.98 -11.28 -23.85
C SER A 5 38.30 -10.67 -22.61
N PHE A 6 37.12 -10.07 -22.80
CA PHE A 6 36.33 -9.46 -21.72
C PHE A 6 35.77 -10.50 -20.74
N ILE A 7 35.21 -11.60 -21.28
CA ILE A 7 34.66 -12.70 -20.46
C ILE A 7 35.77 -13.43 -19.69
N ARG A 8 36.95 -13.61 -20.29
CA ARG A 8 38.10 -14.23 -19.59
C ARG A 8 38.66 -13.35 -18.47
N LYS A 9 38.67 -12.02 -18.64
CA LYS A 9 39.10 -11.09 -17.59
C LYS A 9 38.10 -11.01 -16.43
N ALA A 10 36.81 -11.18 -16.69
CA ALA A 10 35.76 -11.21 -15.66
C ALA A 10 35.80 -12.47 -14.77
N GLY A 11 36.39 -13.58 -15.24
CA GLY A 11 36.45 -14.83 -14.48
C GLY A 11 37.66 -14.97 -13.54
N VAL A 12 38.68 -14.11 -13.63
CA VAL A 12 39.97 -14.27 -12.91
C VAL A 12 40.15 -13.28 -11.75
N THR A 13 39.31 -12.25 -11.62
CA THR A 13 39.27 -11.40 -10.42
C THR A 13 38.35 -12.02 -9.37
N GLY A 14 38.80 -13.17 -8.85
CA GLY A 14 38.15 -13.88 -7.76
C GLY A 14 37.98 -13.01 -6.51
N VAL A 15 36.88 -13.25 -5.81
CA VAL A 15 36.55 -12.80 -4.45
C VAL A 15 35.97 -11.37 -4.31
N GLY A 16 36.32 -10.39 -5.14
CA GLY A 16 35.78 -9.01 -5.02
C GLY A 16 34.51 -8.71 -5.84
N ALA A 17 34.38 -9.28 -7.03
CA ALA A 17 33.29 -8.96 -7.97
C ALA A 17 32.00 -9.77 -7.74
N ALA A 18 32.08 -10.90 -7.03
CA ALA A 18 30.89 -11.70 -6.67
C ALA A 18 30.00 -10.96 -5.65
N ALA A 19 30.59 -10.15 -4.76
CA ALA A 19 29.86 -9.31 -3.83
C ALA A 19 29.15 -8.13 -4.54
N ALA A 20 29.80 -7.53 -5.54
CA ALA A 20 29.21 -6.44 -6.32
C ALA A 20 28.14 -6.92 -7.34
N ALA A 21 28.32 -8.11 -7.92
CA ALA A 21 27.30 -8.74 -8.76
C ALA A 21 26.08 -9.21 -7.96
N ALA A 22 26.27 -9.65 -6.70
CA ALA A 22 25.16 -9.96 -5.79
C ALA A 22 24.33 -8.72 -5.41
N THR A 23 24.92 -7.51 -5.40
CA THR A 23 24.17 -6.27 -5.17
C THR A 23 23.42 -5.75 -6.40
N LEU A 24 23.84 -6.12 -7.62
CA LEU A 24 23.17 -5.70 -8.86
C LEU A 24 22.15 -6.72 -9.37
N ALA A 25 22.25 -7.97 -8.92
CA ALA A 25 21.32 -9.06 -9.21
C ALA A 25 20.37 -9.39 -8.04
N ALA A 26 20.33 -8.56 -6.99
CA ALA A 26 19.19 -8.58 -6.08
C ALA A 26 18.02 -7.94 -6.85
N PRO A 27 17.02 -8.72 -7.30
CA PRO A 27 15.91 -8.11 -7.99
C PRO A 27 15.22 -7.16 -7.02
N ALA A 28 14.70 -6.04 -7.53
CA ALA A 28 13.88 -5.08 -6.78
C ALA A 28 12.60 -5.70 -6.13
N ILE A 29 12.47 -7.03 -6.15
CA ILE A 29 11.50 -7.87 -5.43
C ILE A 29 11.63 -7.71 -3.90
N ALA A 30 12.74 -7.16 -3.39
CA ALA A 30 12.86 -6.72 -2.00
C ALA A 30 12.33 -5.29 -1.76
N GLN A 31 11.50 -4.74 -2.66
CA GLN A 31 10.58 -3.67 -2.26
C GLN A 31 9.65 -4.27 -1.20
N SER A 32 10.01 -4.07 0.07
CA SER A 32 9.17 -4.44 1.20
C SER A 32 7.77 -3.89 0.93
N ASN A 33 6.78 -4.75 0.82
CA ASN A 33 5.38 -4.35 0.86
C ASN A 33 5.00 -4.38 2.35
N PRO A 34 5.19 -3.28 3.11
CA PRO A 34 4.96 -3.30 4.54
C PRO A 34 3.50 -3.64 4.80
N LYS A 35 3.25 -4.32 5.92
CA LYS A 35 1.89 -4.50 6.39
C LYS A 35 1.35 -3.16 6.87
N VAL A 36 0.29 -2.69 6.25
CA VAL A 36 -0.41 -1.45 6.57
C VAL A 36 -1.84 -1.79 6.96
N THR A 37 -2.28 -1.27 8.11
CA THR A 37 -3.66 -1.37 8.55
C THR A 37 -4.17 0.04 8.81
N TRP A 38 -5.17 0.46 8.05
CA TRP A 38 -5.84 1.75 8.21
C TRP A 38 -7.28 1.56 8.70
N ARG A 39 -7.78 2.57 9.39
CA ARG A 39 -9.19 2.74 9.71
C ARG A 39 -9.75 3.81 8.79
N LEU A 40 -10.90 3.53 8.19
CA LEU A 40 -11.63 4.46 7.34
C LEU A 40 -12.96 4.80 8.00
N ALA A 41 -13.16 6.07 8.34
CA ALA A 41 -14.45 6.57 8.81
C ALA A 41 -15.32 6.98 7.61
N SER A 42 -16.47 6.33 7.44
CA SER A 42 -17.44 6.67 6.40
C SER A 42 -18.43 7.72 6.92
N SER A 43 -18.78 8.70 6.08
CA SER A 43 -19.88 9.64 6.37
C SER A 43 -21.28 9.01 6.19
N PHE A 44 -21.35 7.75 5.74
CA PHE A 44 -22.61 7.11 5.33
C PHE A 44 -22.96 5.92 6.25
N PRO A 45 -24.26 5.68 6.53
CA PRO A 45 -24.71 4.50 7.28
C PRO A 45 -24.63 3.23 6.41
N LYS A 46 -24.53 2.05 7.06
CA LYS A 46 -24.50 0.74 6.37
C LYS A 46 -25.72 0.45 5.50
N SER A 47 -26.86 1.09 5.79
CA SER A 47 -28.09 0.93 5.03
C SER A 47 -28.02 1.54 3.62
N LEU A 48 -27.08 2.46 3.36
CA LEU A 48 -26.82 2.99 2.02
C LEU A 48 -25.73 2.16 1.35
N ASP A 49 -26.06 0.91 1.03
CA ASP A 49 -25.17 -0.09 0.43
C ASP A 49 -24.42 0.42 -0.82
N THR A 50 -25.07 1.22 -1.66
CA THR A 50 -24.43 1.79 -2.85
C THR A 50 -23.31 2.78 -2.54
N ILE A 51 -23.50 3.64 -1.54
CA ILE A 51 -22.52 4.67 -1.18
C ILE A 51 -21.55 4.10 -0.15
N TYR A 52 -22.03 3.62 0.99
CA TYR A 52 -21.19 3.00 2.02
C TYR A 52 -20.42 1.80 1.47
N GLY A 53 -21.07 0.94 0.68
CA GLY A 53 -20.43 -0.21 0.06
C GLY A 53 -19.35 0.15 -0.97
N GLY A 54 -19.33 1.39 -1.48
CA GLY A 54 -18.20 1.90 -2.25
C GLY A 54 -16.88 1.85 -1.47
N ALA A 55 -16.91 2.14 -0.17
CA ALA A 55 -15.73 2.03 0.69
C ALA A 55 -15.35 0.56 0.96
N GLU A 56 -16.33 -0.34 1.07
CA GLU A 56 -16.07 -1.77 1.25
C GLU A 56 -15.46 -2.40 -0.01
N VAL A 57 -15.97 -2.03 -1.18
CA VAL A 57 -15.40 -2.42 -2.48
C VAL A 57 -13.95 -1.93 -2.59
N PHE A 58 -13.68 -0.66 -2.25
CA PHE A 58 -12.33 -0.11 -2.24
C PHE A 58 -11.39 -0.88 -1.30
N SER A 59 -11.82 -1.12 -0.05
CA SER A 59 -11.04 -1.88 0.93
C SER A 59 -10.71 -3.29 0.43
N LYS A 60 -11.70 -3.99 -0.13
CA LYS A 60 -11.52 -5.33 -0.67
C LYS A 60 -10.56 -5.35 -1.86
N MET A 61 -10.74 -4.45 -2.83
CA MET A 61 -9.86 -4.37 -4.00
C MET A 61 -8.40 -4.10 -3.60
N LEU A 62 -8.19 -3.23 -2.61
CA LEU A 62 -6.85 -2.91 -2.13
C LEU A 62 -6.19 -4.10 -1.40
N SER A 63 -6.96 -4.80 -0.58
CA SER A 63 -6.53 -6.05 0.06
C SER A 63 -6.12 -7.08 -0.98
N GLU A 64 -6.98 -7.34 -1.98
CA GLU A 64 -6.71 -8.31 -3.06
C GLU A 64 -5.49 -7.93 -3.89
N ALA A 65 -5.34 -6.64 -4.23
CA ALA A 65 -4.20 -6.15 -5.01
C ALA A 65 -2.85 -6.19 -4.28
N THR A 66 -2.87 -6.34 -2.95
CA THR A 66 -1.66 -6.31 -2.10
C THR A 66 -1.40 -7.63 -1.37
N ASP A 67 -2.10 -8.70 -1.75
CA ASP A 67 -2.08 -9.99 -1.05
C ASP A 67 -2.36 -9.84 0.46
N GLY A 68 -3.24 -8.92 0.81
CA GLY A 68 -3.63 -8.60 2.19
C GLY A 68 -2.60 -7.79 2.98
N ASN A 69 -1.52 -7.30 2.35
CA ASN A 69 -0.56 -6.45 3.05
C ASN A 69 -1.12 -5.05 3.35
N PHE A 70 -2.06 -4.54 2.56
CA PHE A 70 -2.75 -3.28 2.86
C PHE A 70 -4.22 -3.54 3.16
N GLN A 71 -4.57 -3.45 4.44
CA GLN A 71 -5.92 -3.65 4.95
C GLN A 71 -6.55 -2.32 5.36
N ILE A 72 -7.81 -2.10 4.97
CA ILE A 72 -8.61 -0.97 5.44
C ILE A 72 -9.84 -1.49 6.17
N GLN A 73 -9.96 -1.18 7.46
CA GLN A 73 -11.18 -1.45 8.21
C GLN A 73 -12.16 -0.28 8.02
N VAL A 74 -13.32 -0.57 7.43
CA VAL A 74 -14.36 0.42 7.14
C VAL A 74 -15.33 0.50 8.31
N PHE A 75 -15.57 1.73 8.79
CA PHE A 75 -16.52 2.03 9.86
C PHE A 75 -17.64 2.91 9.32
N ALA A 76 -18.87 2.60 9.70
CA ALA A 76 -20.04 3.39 9.29
C ALA A 76 -20.12 4.71 10.06
N ALA A 77 -20.95 5.63 9.55
CA ALA A 77 -21.21 6.90 10.22
C ALA A 77 -21.61 6.70 11.69
N GLY A 78 -20.90 7.38 12.60
CA GLY A 78 -21.14 7.31 14.04
C GLY A 78 -20.44 6.17 14.79
N GLU A 79 -19.81 5.20 14.11
CA GLU A 79 -19.06 4.12 14.80
C GLU A 79 -17.74 4.63 15.40
N LEU A 80 -17.08 5.59 14.74
CA LEU A 80 -15.84 6.23 15.24
C LEU A 80 -16.06 7.72 15.56
N VAL A 81 -16.68 8.45 14.64
CA VAL A 81 -16.99 9.88 14.73
C VAL A 81 -18.34 10.16 14.05
N PRO A 82 -19.01 11.28 14.37
CA PRO A 82 -20.18 11.73 13.61
C PRO A 82 -19.88 11.81 12.10
N GLY A 83 -20.83 11.42 11.26
CA GLY A 83 -20.59 11.27 9.82
C GLY A 83 -20.09 12.54 9.12
N LEU A 84 -20.58 13.72 9.53
CA LEU A 84 -20.15 15.01 8.97
C LEU A 84 -18.75 15.46 9.43
N GLN A 85 -18.14 14.76 10.40
CA GLN A 85 -16.81 15.06 10.92
C GLN A 85 -15.74 14.07 10.42
N ALA A 86 -16.06 13.21 9.46
CA ALA A 86 -15.12 12.20 8.96
C ALA A 86 -13.85 12.84 8.38
N ALA A 87 -13.98 13.92 7.61
CA ALA A 87 -12.86 14.65 7.04
C ALA A 87 -12.01 15.37 8.11
N ASP A 88 -12.64 15.96 9.12
CA ASP A 88 -11.95 16.57 10.26
C ASP A 88 -11.13 15.52 11.03
N ALA A 89 -11.69 14.34 11.26
CA ALA A 89 -11.02 13.24 11.93
C ALA A 89 -9.81 12.72 11.14
N THR A 90 -9.89 12.66 9.81
CA THR A 90 -8.74 12.35 8.95
C THR A 90 -7.69 13.45 9.01
N THR A 91 -8.10 14.72 8.93
CA THR A 91 -7.19 15.88 9.00
C THR A 91 -6.43 15.93 10.31
N ALA A 92 -7.09 15.60 11.42
CA ALA A 92 -6.48 15.52 12.74
C ALA A 92 -5.63 14.24 12.97
N GLY A 93 -5.56 13.32 12.00
CA GLY A 93 -4.86 12.04 12.14
C GLY A 93 -5.51 11.07 13.13
N THR A 94 -6.78 11.27 13.47
CA THR A 94 -7.54 10.35 14.35
C THR A 94 -7.86 9.04 13.66
N VAL A 95 -8.10 9.11 12.34
CA VAL A 95 -8.23 7.97 11.41
C VAL A 95 -7.36 8.23 10.19
N GLU A 96 -6.88 7.18 9.55
CA GLU A 96 -5.92 7.29 8.44
C GLU A 96 -6.61 7.70 7.13
N ALA A 97 -7.91 7.44 6.98
CA ALA A 97 -8.71 7.83 5.83
C ALA A 97 -10.19 8.08 6.18
N CYS A 98 -10.91 8.72 5.26
CA CYS A 98 -12.38 8.78 5.28
C CYS A 98 -12.98 8.54 3.88
N HIS A 99 -14.25 8.15 3.85
CA HIS A 99 -15.08 8.16 2.65
C HIS A 99 -16.21 9.16 2.85
N THR A 100 -16.18 10.24 2.07
CA THR A 100 -17.09 11.38 2.23
C THR A 100 -17.31 12.10 0.90
N VAL A 101 -18.16 13.12 0.91
CA VAL A 101 -18.38 14.04 -0.21
C VAL A 101 -17.84 15.42 0.16
N ALA A 102 -17.13 16.06 -0.75
CA ALA A 102 -16.41 17.31 -0.47
C ALA A 102 -17.30 18.54 -0.19
N TYR A 103 -18.62 18.41 -0.29
CA TYR A 103 -19.57 19.47 0.06
C TYR A 103 -20.08 19.37 1.51
N TYR A 104 -19.65 18.34 2.25
CA TYR A 104 -19.84 18.27 3.70
C TYR A 104 -18.88 19.18 4.45
#